data_AF-A0A378VXL8-F1
#
_entry.id   AF-A0A378VXL8-F1
#
_cell.length_a   1.000
_cell.length_b   1.000
_cell.length_c   1.000
_cell.angle_alpha   90.00
_cell.angle_beta   90.00
_cell.angle_gamma   90.00
#
_symmetry.space_group_name_H-M   'P 1'
#
loop_
_entity.id
_entity.type
_entity.pdbx_description
1 polymer ?
#
loop_
_entity_poly.entity_id
_entity_poly.type
_entity_poly.pdbx_seq_one_letter_code
_entity_poly.pdbx_strand_id
1 'polypeptide(L)'
;MRAITSLLVMICHFMLITSASAAALRESAACTRTSSVCVDGPSTKNINGVDVTKDCWEYKEEYQCLEKDSADYCAPLKDPSAKCEVQGQTCLEQSNEGSVCVTRTSILAMWI
;
A
#
# COMPACT_ATOMS: atom_id res chain seq x y z
N MET A 1 -13.57 5.53 53.91
CA MET A 1 -14.50 5.32 52.78
C MET A 1 -14.41 6.41 51.72
N ARG A 2 -14.55 7.70 52.04
CA ARG A 2 -14.53 8.81 51.05
C ARG A 2 -13.18 9.03 50.33
N ALA A 3 -12.05 8.75 50.99
CA ALA A 3 -10.71 8.87 50.40
C ALA A 3 -10.39 7.74 49.41
N ILE A 4 -10.89 6.52 49.67
CA ILE A 4 -10.67 5.33 48.82
C ILE A 4 -11.48 5.47 47.52
N THR A 5 -12.72 5.96 47.62
CA THR A 5 -13.54 6.28 46.44
C THR A 5 -12.93 7.40 45.60
N SER A 6 -12.31 8.40 46.22
CA SER A 6 -11.63 9.49 45.50
C SER A 6 -10.36 9.02 44.76
N LEU A 7 -9.59 8.09 45.36
CA LEU A 7 -8.40 7.50 44.75
C LEU A 7 -8.75 6.64 43.54
N LEU A 8 -9.80 5.82 43.66
CA LEU A 8 -10.30 4.96 42.58
C LEU A 8 -10.81 5.77 41.37
N VAL A 9 -11.49 6.89 41.63
CA VAL A 9 -11.96 7.79 40.56
C VAL A 9 -10.80 8.49 39.85
N MET A 10 -9.75 8.90 40.58
CA MET A 10 -8.56 9.52 39.99
C MET A 10 -7.77 8.55 39.10
N ILE A 11 -7.64 7.28 39.55
CA ILE A 11 -7.00 6.21 38.78
C ILE A 11 -7.81 5.90 37.50
N CYS A 12 -9.15 5.87 37.59
CA CYS A 12 -10.01 5.70 36.42
C CYS A 12 -9.87 6.85 35.40
N HIS A 13 -9.77 8.09 35.87
CA HIS A 13 -9.57 9.24 34.98
C HIS A 13 -8.19 9.20 34.32
N PHE A 14 -7.16 8.79 35.05
CA PHE A 14 -5.82 8.61 34.49
C PHE A 14 -5.80 7.54 33.39
N MET A 15 -6.48 6.41 33.60
CA MET A 15 -6.63 5.33 32.62
C MET A 15 -7.43 5.72 31.37
N LEU A 16 -8.41 6.63 31.50
CA LEU A 16 -9.21 7.15 30.38
C LEU A 16 -8.46 8.22 29.56
N ILE A 17 -7.53 8.96 30.17
CA ILE A 17 -6.75 10.00 29.47
C ILE A 17 -5.58 9.39 28.67
N THR A 18 -5.04 8.23 29.12
CA THR A 18 -3.89 7.58 28.46
C THR A 18 -4.28 6.51 27.45
N SER A 19 -5.52 6.47 26.96
CA SER A 19 -5.86 5.62 25.82
C SER A 19 -5.09 6.13 24.61
N ALA A 20 -3.92 5.53 24.40
CA ALA A 20 -3.04 5.78 23.28
C ALA A 20 -3.89 5.87 22.02
N SER A 21 -3.81 7.01 21.35
CA SER A 21 -4.14 7.10 19.94
C SER A 21 -3.23 6.11 19.22
N ALA A 22 -3.67 4.86 19.15
CA ALA A 22 -3.25 3.95 18.11
C ALA A 22 -3.79 4.59 16.83
N ALA A 23 -3.03 5.56 16.30
CA ALA A 23 -3.06 5.84 14.90
C ALA A 23 -2.75 4.49 14.26
N ALA A 24 -3.80 3.78 13.84
CA ALA A 24 -3.63 2.66 12.95
C ALA A 24 -2.80 3.22 11.81
N LEU A 25 -1.53 2.81 11.75
CA LEU A 25 -0.75 2.92 10.54
C LEU A 25 -1.51 2.04 9.55
N ARG A 26 -2.52 2.64 8.90
CA ARG A 26 -2.96 2.17 7.60
C ARG A 26 -1.70 2.31 6.78
N GLU A 27 -0.98 1.20 6.65
CA GLU A 27 0.10 1.11 5.72
C GLU A 27 -0.54 1.11 4.35
N SER A 28 -0.91 2.31 3.90
CA SER A 28 -1.37 2.56 2.55
C SER A 28 -0.33 1.95 1.64
N ALA A 29 -0.77 1.05 0.75
CA ALA A 29 0.03 0.56 -0.37
C ALA A 29 0.95 1.69 -0.86
N ALA A 30 2.26 1.48 -0.78
CA ALA A 30 3.22 2.49 -1.17
C ALA A 30 3.12 2.63 -2.70
N CYS A 31 2.33 3.60 -3.15
CA CYS A 31 2.22 3.97 -4.55
C CYS A 31 3.31 4.99 -4.87
N THR A 32 4.21 4.62 -5.78
CA THR A 32 5.26 5.52 -6.27
C THR A 32 4.82 6.09 -7.61
N ARG A 33 4.96 7.41 -7.78
CA ARG A 33 4.69 8.06 -9.07
C ARG A 33 5.78 7.69 -10.07
N THR A 34 5.40 7.09 -11.18
CA THR A 34 6.32 6.62 -12.24
C THR A 34 6.46 7.65 -13.37
N SER A 35 5.42 8.44 -13.63
CA SER A 35 5.46 9.49 -14.64
C SER A 35 4.61 10.70 -14.27
N SER A 36 5.00 11.88 -14.77
CA SER A 36 4.22 13.11 -14.71
C SER A 36 4.51 13.89 -15.98
N VAL A 37 3.51 14.00 -16.86
CA VAL A 37 3.65 14.62 -18.19
C VAL A 37 2.61 15.72 -18.34
N CYS A 38 3.06 16.88 -18.82
CA CYS A 38 2.16 17.97 -19.18
C CYS A 38 1.37 17.60 -20.45
N VAL A 39 0.04 17.63 -20.38
CA VAL A 39 -0.85 17.35 -21.51
C VAL A 39 -1.56 18.60 -22.05
N ASP A 40 -1.61 19.68 -21.26
CA ASP A 40 -2.04 21.00 -21.73
C ASP A 40 -0.92 22.01 -21.45
N GLY A 41 -0.18 22.37 -22.50
CA GLY A 41 1.07 23.12 -22.45
C GLY A 41 0.92 24.60 -22.06
N PRO A 42 1.98 25.40 -22.30
CA PRO A 42 2.03 26.77 -21.85
C PRO A 42 0.98 27.62 -22.56
N SER A 43 0.05 28.20 -21.80
CA SER A 43 -0.95 29.11 -22.34
C SER A 43 -1.50 30.06 -21.28
N THR A 44 -2.07 31.17 -21.75
CA THR A 44 -2.83 32.10 -20.92
C THR A 44 -4.31 31.79 -21.08
N LYS A 45 -5.01 31.54 -19.96
CA LYS A 45 -6.46 31.34 -19.95
C LYS A 45 -7.12 32.39 -19.08
N ASN A 46 -8.26 32.89 -19.54
CA ASN A 46 -9.08 33.80 -18.77
C ASN A 46 -9.96 32.99 -17.81
N ILE A 47 -9.79 33.21 -16.50
CA ILE A 47 -10.58 32.57 -15.45
C ILE A 47 -11.31 33.68 -14.71
N ASN A 48 -12.64 33.75 -14.87
CA ASN A 48 -13.49 34.76 -14.23
C ASN A 48 -13.04 36.21 -14.51
N GLY A 49 -12.58 36.51 -15.72
CA GLY A 49 -12.14 37.85 -16.12
C GLY A 49 -10.67 38.15 -15.81
N VAL A 50 -9.94 37.22 -15.18
CA VAL A 50 -8.50 37.38 -14.91
C VAL A 50 -7.71 36.46 -15.85
N ASP A 51 -6.76 37.05 -16.58
CA ASP A 51 -5.83 36.29 -17.40
C ASP A 51 -4.75 35.65 -16.54
N VAL A 52 -4.71 34.32 -16.54
CA VAL A 52 -3.73 33.52 -15.81
C VAL A 52 -2.86 32.82 -16.83
N THR A 53 -1.54 32.98 -16.71
CA THR A 53 -0.56 32.27 -17.53
C THR A 53 0.02 31.12 -16.72
N LYS A 54 0.02 29.92 -17.31
CA LYS A 54 0.70 28.75 -16.75
C LYS A 54 1.57 28.11 -17.80
N ASP A 55 2.67 27.50 -17.35
CA ASP A 55 3.54 26.69 -18.20
C ASP A 55 2.89 25.34 -18.55
N CYS A 56 1.99 24.87 -17.69
CA CYS A 56 1.16 23.70 -17.92
C CYS A 56 -0.15 23.80 -17.16
N TRP A 57 -1.24 23.45 -17.81
CA TRP A 57 -2.60 23.52 -17.28
C TRP A 57 -3.12 22.19 -16.75
N GLU A 58 -2.65 21.09 -17.35
CA GLU A 58 -3.07 19.75 -16.98
C GLU A 58 -1.86 18.81 -17.05
N TYR A 59 -1.68 18.06 -15.98
CA TYR A 59 -0.68 17.00 -15.88
C TYR A 59 -1.38 15.65 -15.86
N LYS A 60 -0.88 14.73 -16.67
CA LYS A 60 -1.18 13.31 -16.57
C LYS A 60 -0.10 12.65 -15.72
N GLU A 61 -0.51 12.03 -14.62
CA GLU A 61 0.40 11.33 -13.71
C GLU A 61 0.07 9.84 -13.67
N GLU A 62 1.11 9.00 -13.68
CA GLU A 62 0.99 7.55 -13.55
C GLU A 62 1.62 7.09 -12.24
N TYR A 63 0.96 6.15 -11.57
CA TYR A 63 1.37 5.62 -10.27
C TYR A 63 1.47 4.10 -10.35
N GLN A 64 2.52 3.55 -9.76
CA GLN A 64 2.69 2.13 -9.55
C GLN A 64 2.54 1.82 -8.05
N CYS A 65 1.56 1.00 -7.72
CA CYS A 65 1.24 0.63 -6.34
C CYS A 65 1.70 -0.78 -6.02
N LEU A 66 2.38 -0.95 -4.89
CA LEU A 66 2.65 -2.26 -4.31
C LEU A 66 1.47 -2.67 -3.42
N GLU A 67 0.73 -3.69 -3.82
CA GLU A 67 -0.31 -4.28 -2.98
C GLU A 67 0.34 -5.08 -1.85
N LYS A 68 0.08 -4.68 -0.60
CA LYS A 68 0.73 -5.27 0.59
C LYS A 68 0.21 -6.67 0.92
N ASP A 69 -1.03 -6.97 0.53
CA ASP A 69 -1.72 -8.23 0.75
C ASP A 69 -1.97 -8.96 -0.57
N SER A 70 -0.93 -9.15 -1.38
CA SER A 70 -1.04 -10.05 -2.53
C SER A 70 -1.28 -11.47 -2.01
N ALA A 71 -2.51 -11.97 -2.14
CA ALA A 71 -2.82 -13.34 -1.76
C ALA A 71 -1.90 -14.31 -2.52
N ASP A 72 -1.17 -15.16 -1.80
CA ASP A 72 -0.38 -16.23 -2.40
C ASP A 72 -1.33 -17.34 -2.87
N TYR A 73 -1.90 -17.17 -4.06
CA TYR A 73 -2.76 -18.18 -4.68
C TYR A 73 -2.02 -19.50 -4.98
N CYS A 74 -0.69 -19.51 -4.89
CA CYS A 74 0.11 -20.72 -5.02
C CYS A 74 0.26 -21.47 -3.68
N ALA A 75 -0.16 -20.89 -2.54
CA ALA A 75 -0.01 -21.50 -1.23
C ALA A 75 -0.61 -22.93 -1.14
N PRO A 76 -1.81 -23.22 -1.67
CA PRO A 76 -2.38 -24.57 -1.65
C PRO A 76 -1.57 -25.58 -2.47
N LEU A 77 -0.85 -25.12 -3.50
CA LEU A 77 -0.04 -25.97 -4.38
C LEU A 77 1.35 -26.27 -3.80
N LYS A 78 1.79 -25.47 -2.82
CA LYS A 78 3.02 -25.71 -2.04
C LYS A 78 2.80 -26.74 -0.92
N ASP A 79 1.55 -27.10 -0.62
CA ASP A 79 1.25 -28.10 0.38
C ASP A 79 1.79 -29.48 -0.07
N PRO A 80 2.57 -30.19 0.76
CA PRO A 80 3.14 -31.48 0.40
C PRO A 80 2.07 -32.56 0.13
N SER A 81 0.84 -32.37 0.61
CA SER A 81 -0.32 -33.22 0.35
C SER A 81 -0.87 -33.04 -1.07
N ALA A 82 -0.54 -31.95 -1.75
CA ALA A 82 -1.04 -31.63 -3.09
C ALA A 82 -0.41 -32.49 -4.21
N LYS A 83 0.62 -33.30 -3.92
CA LYS A 83 1.36 -34.12 -4.91
C LYS A 83 1.78 -33.31 -6.14
N CYS A 84 2.34 -32.13 -5.87
CA CYS A 84 2.78 -31.17 -6.86
C CYS A 84 4.30 -31.02 -6.79
N GLU A 85 4.96 -30.88 -7.95
CA GLU A 85 6.40 -30.60 -8.03
C GLU A 85 6.67 -29.27 -8.74
N VAL A 86 7.59 -28.48 -8.18
CA VAL A 86 8.04 -27.22 -8.79
C VAL A 86 8.90 -27.54 -10.00
N GLN A 87 8.40 -27.21 -11.19
CA GLN A 87 9.10 -27.43 -12.46
C GLN A 87 10.10 -26.31 -12.79
N GLY A 88 9.88 -25.13 -12.22
CA GLY A 88 10.77 -24.00 -12.46
C GLY A 88 10.20 -22.70 -11.91
N GLN A 89 11.08 -21.71 -11.76
CA GLN A 89 10.74 -20.39 -11.26
C GLN A 89 11.42 -19.35 -12.14
N THR A 90 10.65 -18.37 -12.61
CA THR A 90 11.14 -17.29 -13.48
C THR A 90 10.87 -15.95 -12.82
N CYS A 91 11.87 -15.08 -12.78
CA CYS A 91 11.70 -13.71 -12.33
C CYS A 91 10.93 -12.91 -13.40
N LEU A 92 9.78 -12.34 -13.03
CA LEU A 92 8.98 -11.52 -13.93
C LEU A 92 9.38 -10.05 -13.82
N GLU A 93 9.43 -9.53 -12.59
CA GLU A 93 9.76 -8.14 -12.30
C GLU A 93 10.63 -8.05 -11.05
N GLN A 94 11.66 -7.20 -11.11
CA GLN A 94 12.42 -6.78 -9.93
C GLN A 94 11.77 -5.53 -9.35
N SER A 95 11.45 -5.56 -8.05
CA SER A 95 11.01 -4.35 -7.35
C SER A 95 12.12 -3.29 -7.40
N ASN A 96 11.74 -2.05 -7.69
CA ASN A 96 12.65 -0.89 -7.72
C ASN A 96 13.32 -0.62 -6.34
N GLU A 97 12.80 -1.20 -5.25
CA GLU A 97 13.42 -1.15 -3.92
C GLU A 97 14.47 -2.25 -3.68
N GLY A 98 14.83 -3.00 -4.73
CA GLY A 98 16.13 -3.68 -4.80
C GLY A 98 16.29 -4.97 -4.00
N SER A 99 15.23 -5.63 -3.53
CA SER A 99 15.40 -6.91 -2.82
C SER A 99 14.33 -7.97 -3.05
N VAL A 100 13.25 -7.67 -3.76
CA VAL A 100 12.17 -8.63 -3.99
C VAL A 100 11.90 -8.77 -5.49
N CYS A 101 12.13 -9.96 -6.03
CA CYS A 101 11.69 -10.34 -7.36
C CYS A 101 10.31 -10.98 -7.28
N VAL A 102 9.37 -10.48 -8.08
CA VAL A 102 8.09 -11.14 -8.33
C VAL A 102 8.34 -12.32 -9.25
N THR A 103 8.21 -13.53 -8.73
CA THR A 103 8.49 -14.75 -9.50
C THR A 103 7.22 -15.47 -9.91
N ARG A 104 7.20 -15.95 -11.16
CA ARG A 104 6.24 -16.96 -11.60
C ARG A 104 6.83 -18.34 -11.33
N THR A 105 6.12 -19.13 -10.54
CA THR A 105 6.49 -20.53 -10.27
C THR A 105 5.58 -21.45 -11.08
N SER A 106 6.18 -22.29 -11.91
CA SER A 106 5.47 -23.34 -12.62
C SER A 106 5.42 -24.58 -11.74
N ILE A 107 4.22 -25.03 -11.40
CA ILE A 107 3.99 -26.22 -10.57
C ILE A 107 3.25 -27.24 -11.43
N LEU A 108 3.79 -28.46 -11.53
CA LEU A 108 3.14 -29.56 -12.22
C LEU A 108 2.47 -30.45 -11.18
N ALA A 109 1.15 -30.60 -11.30
CA ALA A 109 0.43 -31.62 -10.56
C ALA A 109 0.81 -32.99 -11.14
N MET A 110 1.47 -33.82 -10.34
CA MET A 110 1.71 -35.20 -10.68
C MET A 110 0.40 -35.93 -10.43
N TRP A 111 -0.44 -35.99 -11.47
CA TRP A 111 -1.68 -36.75 -11.49
C TRP A 111 -1.42 -38.15 -10.90
N ILE A 112 -2.16 -38.48 -9.83
CA ILE A 112 -2.33 -39.86 -9.36
C ILE A 112 -2.99 -40.66 -10.48
#